data_AF-K9XT35-F1
#
_entry.id   AF-K9XT35-F1
#
_cell.length_a   1.000
_cell.length_b   1.000
_cell.length_c   1.000
_cell.angle_alpha   90.00
_cell.angle_beta   90.00
_cell.angle_gamma   90.00
#
_symmetry.space_group_name_H-M   'P 1'
#
loop_
_entity.id
_entity.type
_entity.pdbx_description
1 polymer ?
#
loop_
_entity_poly.entity_id
_entity_poly.type
_entity_poly.pdbx_seq_one_letter_code
_entity_poly.pdbx_strand_id
1 'polypeptide(L)'
;MKTKQKYLSNFSNPLVKFLIQWANVIAVVGSTCLILLATLFPFNFTPTNFSWQTIHSSFGAQSDLNDLVGNVLLFIPFGVSLLSLLIKHKIKLFWAICLTTLTSIGLSLSVEILQIFLPSRSSDYSDLITNSTGGLLGAIGYCLWNLAKFNSLLSRLLETLKPLLSRQKLAAALIIWVLFTGFVALTLQKATYFSNWATDFPLILGNEATGDRPWQGTISQLAIAPRAMDESEITEVFAKQGFLPSELLIANYALTGKDNYQDQTNQLPDLIWQGNQPQNQITTGVNVTSDSWLSTPTPATKLAQKLRQTSQFTISTIVTTANPQQVGPGRIITFSSDPFHRNFTLGQHYSYLIFRLRTPITGENGMYTGLSVRGIFKDNQPIHLILTYKHSFLRLYVNSPENLHILGLTPEITLFRYLFPLEGDNLHLTKFGLLLNKLLYYLLFFVPLGILTALIITLFPTRLSWTILLFMAGIVVPALLLELLIRAEYGLRIDNLSISIAIATITMLLVRNRLIVWLDSDNRYSKQGIRSNW
;
A
#
# COMPACT_ATOMS: atom_id res chain seq x y z
N MET A 1 0.50 -1.40 -49.25
CA MET A 1 1.89 -1.61 -48.76
C MET A 1 2.77 -0.34 -48.81
N LYS A 2 2.70 0.51 -49.86
CA LYS A 2 3.57 1.70 -50.01
C LYS A 2 3.37 2.85 -48.99
N THR A 3 2.24 2.94 -48.29
CA THR A 3 1.96 4.02 -47.31
C THR A 3 2.40 3.73 -45.88
N LYS A 4 2.57 2.46 -45.48
CA LYS A 4 3.09 2.08 -44.15
C LYS A 4 4.58 2.45 -44.01
N GLN A 5 5.31 2.49 -45.14
CA GLN A 5 6.70 2.93 -45.22
C GLN A 5 6.87 4.45 -45.04
N LYS A 6 5.87 5.27 -45.40
CA LYS A 6 6.00 6.74 -45.38
C LYS A 6 5.81 7.37 -43.99
N TYR A 7 5.14 6.68 -43.06
CA TYR A 7 5.03 7.12 -41.67
C TYR A 7 6.21 6.67 -40.79
N LEU A 8 6.87 5.56 -41.16
CA LEU A 8 8.04 5.02 -40.45
C LEU A 8 9.35 5.72 -40.86
N SER A 9 9.38 6.45 -41.98
CA SER A 9 10.59 7.12 -42.47
C SER A 9 10.97 8.39 -41.69
N ASN A 10 10.09 8.93 -40.84
CA ASN A 10 10.36 10.16 -40.06
C ASN A 10 10.93 9.92 -38.66
N PHE A 11 11.12 8.67 -38.22
CA PHE A 11 11.81 8.35 -36.96
C PHE A 11 13.17 7.73 -37.25
N SER A 12 14.13 8.58 -37.62
CA SER A 12 15.56 8.25 -37.80
C SER A 12 16.34 8.21 -36.49
N ASN A 13 15.69 8.06 -35.33
CA ASN A 13 16.39 7.89 -34.07
C ASN A 13 16.75 6.39 -33.87
N PRO A 14 18.04 6.03 -33.79
CA PRO A 14 18.48 4.65 -33.57
C PRO A 14 17.86 4.01 -32.34
N LEU A 15 17.69 4.78 -31.25
CA LEU A 15 17.04 4.31 -30.02
C LEU A 15 15.57 3.95 -30.25
N VAL A 16 14.84 4.74 -31.05
CA VAL A 16 13.43 4.45 -31.34
C VAL A 16 13.30 3.19 -32.19
N LYS A 17 14.18 3.00 -33.19
CA LYS A 17 14.23 1.75 -33.97
C LYS A 17 14.56 0.55 -33.09
N PHE A 18 15.55 0.68 -32.21
CA PHE A 18 15.94 -0.35 -31.26
C PHE A 18 14.78 -0.72 -30.31
N LEU A 19 14.15 0.28 -29.68
CA LEU A 19 13.02 0.08 -28.77
C LEU A 19 11.83 -0.59 -29.48
N ILE A 20 11.50 -0.19 -30.70
CA ILE A 20 10.42 -0.83 -31.48
C ILE A 20 10.78 -2.29 -31.84
N GLN A 21 12.04 -2.55 -32.18
CA GLN A 21 12.51 -3.89 -32.51
C GLN A 21 12.42 -4.83 -31.31
N TRP A 22 12.82 -4.36 -30.13
CA TRP A 22 12.90 -5.14 -28.90
C TRP A 22 11.66 -5.04 -28.00
N ALA A 23 10.68 -4.20 -28.34
CA ALA A 23 9.49 -3.93 -27.50
C ALA A 23 8.81 -5.19 -26.95
N ASN A 24 8.56 -6.19 -27.79
CA ASN A 24 7.92 -7.44 -27.35
C ASN A 24 8.81 -8.24 -26.38
N VAL A 25 10.12 -8.28 -26.63
CA VAL A 25 11.07 -8.96 -25.74
C VAL A 25 11.16 -8.22 -24.41
N ILE A 26 11.26 -6.89 -24.44
CA ILE A 26 11.26 -6.05 -23.24
C ILE A 26 9.96 -6.25 -22.44
N ALA A 27 8.81 -6.34 -23.10
CA ALA A 27 7.53 -6.57 -22.44
C ALA A 27 7.44 -7.96 -21.80
N VAL A 28 7.95 -9.01 -22.47
CA VAL A 28 8.02 -10.36 -21.89
C VAL A 28 8.95 -10.37 -20.68
N VAL A 29 10.18 -9.90 -20.84
CA VAL A 29 11.16 -9.84 -19.75
C VAL A 29 10.64 -9.00 -18.59
N GLY A 30 10.07 -7.82 -18.87
CA GLY A 30 9.53 -6.92 -17.86
C GLY A 30 8.34 -7.53 -17.10
N SER A 31 7.42 -8.20 -17.79
CA SER A 31 6.29 -8.88 -17.14
C SER A 31 6.71 -10.12 -16.36
N THR A 32 7.66 -10.92 -16.86
CA THR A 32 8.28 -12.01 -16.10
C THR A 32 8.98 -11.49 -14.85
N CYS A 33 9.77 -10.41 -14.97
CA CYS A 33 10.41 -9.78 -13.82
C CYS A 33 9.36 -9.28 -12.83
N LEU A 34 8.28 -8.64 -13.28
CA LEU A 34 7.19 -8.19 -12.41
C LEU A 34 6.54 -9.36 -11.67
N ILE A 35 6.29 -10.48 -12.34
CA ILE A 35 5.74 -11.70 -11.73
C ILE A 35 6.70 -12.19 -10.64
N LEU A 36 7.96 -12.47 -10.99
CA LEU A 36 8.96 -12.96 -10.03
C LEU A 36 9.13 -12.00 -8.86
N LEU A 37 9.09 -10.69 -9.11
CA LEU A 37 9.16 -9.65 -8.09
C LEU A 37 7.89 -9.59 -7.23
N ALA A 38 6.70 -9.76 -7.77
CA ALA A 38 5.48 -9.70 -6.96
C ALA A 38 5.32 -10.95 -6.09
N THR A 39 5.69 -12.12 -6.61
CA THR A 39 5.42 -13.41 -5.96
C THR A 39 6.55 -13.89 -5.06
N LEU A 40 7.82 -13.67 -5.42
CA LEU A 40 8.98 -14.15 -4.65
C LEU A 40 9.50 -13.13 -3.65
N PHE A 41 8.97 -11.92 -3.67
CA PHE A 41 9.32 -10.90 -2.70
C PHE A 41 8.83 -11.31 -1.30
N PRO A 42 9.67 -11.24 -0.23
CA PRO A 42 10.91 -10.46 -0.10
C PRO A 42 12.25 -11.10 -0.50
N PHE A 43 12.26 -12.25 -1.17
CA PHE A 43 13.49 -12.98 -1.53
C PHE A 43 14.33 -13.43 -0.33
N ASN A 44 13.72 -13.54 0.85
CA ASN A 44 14.36 -14.04 2.06
C ASN A 44 14.31 -15.57 2.12
N PHE A 45 14.91 -16.22 1.12
CA PHE A 45 14.88 -17.67 1.03
C PHE A 45 15.63 -18.31 2.20
N THR A 46 14.97 -19.20 2.91
CA THR A 46 15.56 -20.01 3.97
C THR A 46 15.66 -21.45 3.49
N PRO A 47 16.83 -22.10 3.62
CA PRO A 47 16.93 -23.52 3.31
C PRO A 47 16.06 -24.31 4.28
N THR A 48 15.06 -25.01 3.72
CA THR A 48 14.22 -25.97 4.45
C THR A 48 14.62 -27.39 4.04
N ASN A 49 14.47 -28.36 4.94
CA ASN A 49 14.73 -29.76 4.61
C ASN A 49 13.71 -30.22 3.56
N PHE A 50 14.17 -30.37 2.32
CA PHE A 50 13.34 -30.76 1.19
C PHE A 50 12.79 -32.18 1.40
N SER A 51 11.48 -32.32 1.60
CA SER A 51 10.79 -33.62 1.65
C SER A 51 9.44 -33.55 0.93
N TRP A 52 9.03 -34.66 0.31
CA TRP A 52 7.73 -34.77 -0.36
C TRP A 52 6.54 -34.48 0.57
N GLN A 53 6.69 -34.77 1.86
CA GLN A 53 5.70 -34.44 2.89
C GLN A 53 5.62 -32.93 3.17
N THR A 54 6.73 -32.19 3.10
CA THR A 54 6.75 -30.72 3.25
C THR A 54 6.04 -30.05 2.07
N ILE A 55 6.24 -30.55 0.85
CA ILE A 55 5.55 -30.06 -0.35
C ILE A 55 4.04 -30.27 -0.19
N HIS A 56 3.60 -31.50 0.10
CA HIS A 56 2.17 -31.82 0.23
C HIS A 56 1.49 -31.09 1.40
N SER A 57 2.21 -30.79 2.49
CA SER A 57 1.65 -30.03 3.63
C SER A 57 1.67 -28.52 3.43
N SER A 58 2.53 -28.00 2.55
CA SER A 58 2.56 -26.58 2.19
C SER A 58 1.41 -26.19 1.27
N PHE A 59 0.93 -27.13 0.46
CA PHE A 59 -0.23 -26.93 -0.42
C PHE A 59 -1.54 -27.33 0.28
N GLY A 60 -2.17 -26.39 0.98
CA GLY A 60 -3.46 -26.68 1.65
C GLY A 60 -4.17 -25.48 2.29
N ALA A 61 -3.70 -24.26 2.07
CA ALA A 61 -4.38 -23.07 2.55
C ALA A 61 -5.69 -22.84 1.75
N GLN A 62 -6.76 -22.42 2.43
CA GLN A 62 -7.98 -21.98 1.76
C GLN A 62 -7.74 -20.61 1.12
N SER A 63 -7.95 -20.52 -0.19
CA SER A 63 -7.74 -19.29 -0.97
C SER A 63 -8.95 -18.36 -0.86
N ASP A 64 -8.71 -17.11 -0.52
CA ASP A 64 -9.72 -16.06 -0.59
C ASP A 64 -9.98 -15.66 -2.04
N LEU A 65 -11.23 -15.30 -2.38
CA LEU A 65 -11.63 -14.88 -3.74
C LEU A 65 -10.78 -13.71 -4.29
N ASN A 66 -10.19 -12.92 -3.40
CA ASN A 66 -9.35 -11.78 -3.75
C ASN A 66 -7.95 -12.18 -4.23
N ASP A 67 -7.37 -13.25 -3.68
CA ASP A 67 -6.05 -13.78 -4.10
C ASP A 67 -6.15 -14.37 -5.51
N LEU A 68 -7.26 -15.04 -5.82
CA LEU A 68 -7.56 -15.57 -7.14
C LEU A 68 -7.56 -14.49 -8.24
N VAL A 69 -8.13 -13.32 -7.96
CA VAL A 69 -8.20 -12.20 -8.93
C VAL A 69 -6.84 -11.53 -9.11
N GLY A 70 -6.08 -11.34 -8.03
CA GLY A 70 -4.74 -10.75 -8.08
C GLY A 70 -3.78 -11.54 -8.95
N ASN A 71 -3.77 -12.87 -8.77
CA ASN A 71 -2.93 -13.81 -9.51
C ASN A 71 -3.27 -13.86 -11.00
N VAL A 72 -4.57 -13.83 -11.34
CA VAL A 72 -5.02 -13.68 -12.74
C VAL A 72 -4.50 -12.37 -13.34
N LEU A 73 -4.70 -11.22 -12.67
CA LEU A 73 -4.33 -9.91 -13.19
C LEU A 73 -2.82 -9.76 -13.40
N LEU A 74 -2.01 -10.33 -12.49
CA LEU A 74 -0.55 -10.26 -12.55
C LEU A 74 0.01 -10.98 -13.80
N PHE A 75 -0.59 -12.09 -14.22
CA PHE A 75 -0.13 -12.89 -15.36
C PHE A 75 -0.66 -12.43 -16.72
N ILE A 76 -1.70 -11.57 -16.78
CA ILE A 76 -2.25 -11.05 -18.04
C ILE A 76 -1.19 -10.33 -18.90
N PRO A 77 -0.38 -9.38 -18.37
CA PRO A 77 0.66 -8.71 -19.17
C PRO A 77 1.69 -9.67 -19.77
N PHE A 78 2.02 -10.74 -19.03
CA PHE A 78 2.90 -11.80 -19.52
C PHE A 78 2.27 -12.57 -20.68
N GLY A 79 1.01 -12.99 -20.53
CA GLY A 79 0.26 -13.65 -21.59
C GLY A 79 0.15 -12.82 -22.87
N VAL A 80 -0.15 -11.52 -22.75
CA VAL A 80 -0.23 -10.58 -23.89
C VAL A 80 1.11 -10.45 -24.59
N SER A 81 2.18 -10.21 -23.82
CA SER A 81 3.50 -9.91 -24.37
C SER A 81 4.16 -11.15 -25.01
N LEU A 82 4.03 -12.32 -24.39
CA LEU A 82 4.58 -13.56 -24.92
C LEU A 82 3.86 -13.96 -26.20
N LEU A 83 2.53 -13.92 -26.23
CA LEU A 83 1.80 -14.23 -27.46
C LEU A 83 2.16 -13.27 -28.60
N SER A 84 2.28 -11.96 -28.30
CA SER A 84 2.74 -10.95 -29.26
C SER A 84 4.12 -11.28 -29.84
N LEU A 85 5.05 -11.72 -28.99
CA LEU A 85 6.39 -12.12 -29.42
C LEU A 85 6.35 -13.36 -30.33
N LEU A 86 5.63 -14.41 -29.94
CA LEU A 86 5.56 -15.66 -30.71
C LEU A 86 4.92 -15.45 -32.10
N ILE A 87 3.87 -14.63 -32.17
CA ILE A 87 3.23 -14.26 -33.44
C ILE A 87 4.18 -13.44 -34.32
N LYS A 88 4.97 -12.52 -33.74
CA LYS A 88 6.01 -11.77 -34.47
C LYS A 88 7.08 -12.69 -35.07
N HIS A 89 7.39 -13.79 -34.38
CA HIS A 89 8.28 -14.85 -34.86
C HIS A 89 7.59 -15.89 -35.78
N LYS A 90 6.38 -15.58 -36.27
CA LYS A 90 5.63 -16.40 -37.24
C LYS A 90 5.20 -17.78 -36.72
N ILE A 91 5.12 -17.99 -35.41
CA ILE A 91 4.49 -19.20 -34.87
C ILE A 91 2.99 -19.17 -35.15
N LYS A 92 2.42 -20.31 -35.58
CA LYS A 92 0.97 -20.42 -35.86
C LYS A 92 0.16 -20.16 -34.59
N LEU A 93 -0.98 -19.48 -34.72
CA LEU A 93 -1.79 -19.00 -33.59
C LEU A 93 -2.10 -20.06 -32.54
N PHE A 94 -2.57 -21.23 -32.97
CA PHE A 94 -2.87 -22.35 -32.06
C PHE A 94 -1.65 -22.72 -31.20
N TRP A 95 -0.50 -22.95 -31.84
CA TRP A 95 0.74 -23.28 -31.14
C TRP A 95 1.27 -22.14 -30.28
N ALA A 96 1.07 -20.89 -30.70
CA ALA A 96 1.48 -19.73 -29.93
C ALA A 96 0.65 -19.58 -28.65
N ILE A 97 -0.67 -19.88 -28.69
CA ILE A 97 -1.53 -19.92 -27.49
C ILE A 97 -1.09 -21.07 -26.57
N CYS A 98 -0.93 -22.29 -27.10
CA CYS A 98 -0.47 -23.43 -26.31
C CYS A 98 0.87 -23.16 -25.61
N LEU A 99 1.84 -22.61 -26.34
CA LEU A 99 3.16 -22.30 -25.78
C LEU A 99 3.08 -21.18 -24.73
N THR A 100 2.23 -20.17 -24.93
CA THR A 100 2.02 -19.10 -23.95
C THR A 100 1.43 -19.64 -22.64
N THR A 101 0.42 -20.51 -22.74
CA THR A 101 -0.20 -21.15 -21.57
C THR A 101 0.79 -22.08 -20.86
N LEU A 102 1.51 -22.93 -21.60
CA LEU A 102 2.52 -23.82 -21.02
C LEU A 102 3.65 -23.05 -20.33
N THR A 103 4.09 -21.95 -20.91
CA THR A 103 5.12 -21.10 -20.28
C THR A 103 4.58 -20.40 -19.03
N SER A 104 3.30 -20.01 -19.02
CA SER A 104 2.65 -19.43 -17.83
C SER A 104 2.53 -20.45 -16.70
N ILE A 105 2.14 -21.69 -17.01
CA ILE A 105 2.14 -22.82 -16.06
C ILE A 105 3.55 -23.05 -15.51
N GLY A 106 4.55 -23.14 -16.39
CA GLY A 106 5.94 -23.38 -15.98
C GLY A 106 6.52 -22.26 -15.11
N LEU A 107 6.23 -21.00 -15.45
CA LEU A 107 6.63 -19.85 -14.64
C LEU A 107 5.94 -19.85 -13.27
N SER A 108 4.63 -20.11 -13.22
CA SER A 108 3.90 -20.21 -11.96
C SER A 108 4.40 -21.37 -11.11
N LEU A 109 4.62 -22.55 -11.69
CA LEU A 109 5.19 -23.70 -10.97
C LEU A 109 6.58 -23.37 -10.40
N SER A 110 7.41 -22.69 -11.18
CA SER A 110 8.74 -22.25 -10.72
C SER A 110 8.63 -21.29 -9.53
N VAL A 111 7.66 -20.38 -9.57
CA VAL A 111 7.36 -19.46 -8.47
C VAL A 111 6.90 -20.21 -7.22
N GLU A 112 5.93 -21.12 -7.35
CA GLU A 112 5.41 -21.91 -6.21
C GLU A 112 6.53 -22.70 -5.53
N ILE A 113 7.39 -23.37 -6.32
CA ILE A 113 8.53 -24.12 -5.79
C ILE A 113 9.49 -23.21 -5.03
N LEU A 114 9.74 -22.00 -5.53
CA LEU A 114 10.61 -21.04 -4.86
C LEU A 114 9.97 -20.47 -3.59
N GLN A 115 8.63 -20.34 -3.54
CA GLN A 115 7.90 -19.88 -2.36
C GLN A 115 7.92 -20.87 -1.19
N ILE A 116 8.11 -22.17 -1.43
CA ILE A 116 8.35 -23.16 -0.37
C ILE A 116 9.55 -22.78 0.52
N PHE A 117 10.52 -22.08 -0.06
CA PHE A 117 11.70 -21.59 0.65
C PHE A 117 11.49 -20.20 1.27
N LEU A 118 10.31 -19.60 1.21
CA LEU A 118 9.99 -18.29 1.76
C LEU A 118 9.07 -18.42 2.99
N PRO A 119 9.57 -18.26 4.24
CA PRO A 119 8.77 -18.42 5.46
C PRO A 119 7.56 -17.48 5.58
N SER A 120 7.56 -16.39 4.81
CA SER A 120 6.50 -15.39 4.80
C SER A 120 5.42 -15.63 3.75
N ARG A 121 5.48 -16.74 3.00
CA ARG A 121 4.53 -17.08 1.94
C ARG A 121 3.99 -18.50 2.18
N SER A 122 2.73 -18.71 1.80
CA SER A 122 2.11 -20.04 1.70
C SER A 122 1.92 -20.36 0.22
N SER A 123 2.36 -21.53 -0.22
CA SER A 123 2.10 -22.02 -1.58
C SER A 123 0.69 -22.58 -1.70
N ASP A 124 0.01 -22.37 -2.82
CA ASP A 124 -1.35 -22.86 -3.04
C ASP A 124 -1.51 -23.44 -4.46
N TYR A 125 -2.21 -24.58 -4.59
CA TYR A 125 -2.55 -25.14 -5.89
C TYR A 125 -3.50 -24.24 -6.68
N SER A 126 -4.31 -23.43 -5.98
CA SER A 126 -5.18 -22.44 -6.62
C SER A 126 -4.39 -21.36 -7.37
N ASP A 127 -3.18 -21.02 -6.90
CA ASP A 127 -2.31 -20.02 -7.50
C ASP A 127 -1.75 -20.49 -8.83
N LEU A 128 -1.40 -21.78 -8.94
CA LEU A 128 -1.01 -22.39 -10.21
C LEU A 128 -2.13 -22.26 -11.26
N ILE A 129 -3.38 -22.50 -10.86
CA ILE A 129 -4.54 -22.42 -11.75
C ILE A 129 -4.83 -20.97 -12.14
N THR A 130 -4.83 -20.04 -11.19
CA THR A 130 -5.18 -18.63 -11.41
C THR A 130 -4.13 -17.88 -12.21
N ASN A 131 -2.84 -18.07 -11.91
CA ASN A 131 -1.72 -17.53 -12.70
C ASN A 131 -1.75 -18.05 -14.15
N SER A 132 -1.96 -19.35 -14.32
CA SER A 132 -2.08 -19.96 -15.65
C SER A 132 -3.29 -19.42 -16.42
N THR A 133 -4.41 -19.21 -15.71
CA THR A 133 -5.62 -18.58 -16.26
C THR A 133 -5.35 -17.14 -16.67
N GLY A 134 -4.62 -16.36 -15.88
CA GLY A 134 -4.17 -15.01 -16.23
C GLY A 134 -3.33 -14.97 -17.50
N GLY A 135 -2.38 -15.90 -17.64
CA GLY A 135 -1.57 -16.04 -18.86
C GLY A 135 -2.41 -16.37 -20.09
N LEU A 136 -3.39 -17.28 -19.96
CA LEU A 136 -4.32 -17.61 -21.03
C LEU A 136 -5.25 -16.42 -21.38
N LEU A 137 -5.80 -15.73 -20.39
CA LEU A 137 -6.63 -14.54 -20.59
C LEU A 137 -5.85 -13.41 -21.25
N GLY A 138 -4.57 -13.24 -20.90
CA GLY A 138 -3.68 -12.31 -21.59
C GLY A 138 -3.47 -12.68 -23.06
N ALA A 139 -3.25 -13.96 -23.35
CA ALA A 139 -3.13 -14.47 -24.72
C ALA A 139 -4.43 -14.23 -25.52
N ILE A 140 -5.59 -14.56 -24.94
CA ILE A 140 -6.90 -14.27 -25.54
C ILE A 140 -7.07 -12.76 -25.74
N GLY A 141 -6.68 -11.93 -24.76
CA GLY A 141 -6.71 -10.47 -24.84
C GLY A 141 -5.89 -9.93 -26.01
N TYR A 142 -4.69 -10.46 -26.26
CA TYR A 142 -3.90 -10.10 -27.43
C TYR A 142 -4.55 -10.55 -28.74
N CYS A 143 -5.12 -11.76 -28.80
CA CYS A 143 -5.89 -12.21 -29.96
C CYS A 143 -7.05 -11.26 -30.24
N LEU A 144 -7.86 -10.97 -29.22
CA LEU A 144 -8.97 -10.04 -29.31
C LEU A 144 -8.52 -8.65 -29.75
N TRP A 145 -7.36 -8.18 -29.29
CA TRP A 145 -6.74 -6.91 -29.67
C TRP A 145 -6.22 -6.89 -31.12
N ASN A 146 -5.72 -8.02 -31.63
CA ASN A 146 -5.04 -8.11 -32.92
C ASN A 146 -5.92 -8.68 -34.05
N LEU A 147 -7.14 -9.13 -33.74
CA LEU A 147 -8.11 -9.50 -34.76
C LEU A 147 -8.44 -8.28 -35.64
N ALA A 148 -8.61 -8.49 -36.95
CA ALA A 148 -9.22 -7.47 -37.81
C ALA A 148 -10.61 -7.04 -37.29
N LYS A 149 -11.27 -7.96 -36.57
CA LYS A 149 -12.49 -7.69 -35.81
C LYS A 149 -12.30 -6.76 -34.62
N PHE A 150 -11.11 -6.60 -34.04
CA PHE A 150 -10.86 -5.57 -33.01
C PHE A 150 -11.00 -4.19 -33.60
N ASN A 151 -10.43 -3.94 -34.77
CA ASN A 151 -10.58 -2.65 -35.44
C ASN A 151 -12.05 -2.40 -35.80
N SER A 152 -12.82 -3.44 -36.14
CA SER A 152 -14.25 -3.31 -36.37
C SER A 152 -15.11 -3.27 -35.09
N LEU A 153 -14.66 -3.86 -33.98
CA LEU A 153 -15.27 -3.75 -32.65
C LEU A 153 -15.00 -2.39 -32.05
N LEU A 154 -13.77 -1.90 -32.17
CA LEU A 154 -13.35 -0.56 -31.79
C LEU A 154 -14.05 0.46 -32.67
N SER A 155 -14.23 0.21 -33.98
CA SER A 155 -15.04 1.10 -34.81
C SER A 155 -16.51 1.07 -34.41
N ARG A 156 -17.10 -0.11 -34.15
CA ARG A 156 -18.48 -0.22 -33.62
C ARG A 156 -18.64 0.45 -32.25
N LEU A 157 -17.66 0.27 -31.36
CA LEU A 157 -17.63 0.88 -30.03
C LEU A 157 -17.48 2.40 -30.18
N LEU A 158 -16.55 2.89 -30.99
CA LEU A 158 -16.38 4.32 -31.26
C LEU A 158 -17.58 4.93 -31.98
N GLU A 159 -18.28 4.20 -32.85
CA GLU A 159 -19.56 4.62 -33.44
C GLU A 159 -20.68 4.67 -32.39
N THR A 160 -20.74 3.67 -31.50
CA THR A 160 -21.69 3.64 -30.38
C THR A 160 -21.41 4.74 -29.36
N LEU A 161 -20.12 5.03 -29.13
CA LEU A 161 -19.63 6.08 -28.24
C LEU A 161 -19.53 7.45 -28.95
N LYS A 162 -19.69 7.53 -30.27
CA LYS A 162 -19.64 8.77 -31.06
C LYS A 162 -20.49 9.89 -30.45
N PRO A 163 -21.75 9.66 -30.01
CA PRO A 163 -22.53 10.70 -29.34
C PRO A 163 -21.95 11.15 -27.99
N LEU A 164 -21.09 10.34 -27.35
CA LEU A 164 -20.35 10.67 -26.13
C LEU A 164 -19.00 11.35 -26.40
N LEU A 165 -18.46 11.24 -27.61
CA LEU A 165 -17.15 11.80 -28.01
C LEU A 165 -17.19 13.30 -28.39
N SER A 166 -18.29 14.01 -28.14
CA SER A 166 -18.34 15.46 -28.33
C SER A 166 -17.34 16.20 -27.42
N ARG A 167 -16.83 17.35 -27.86
CA ARG A 167 -15.88 18.16 -27.10
C ARG A 167 -16.34 18.48 -25.67
N GLN A 168 -17.62 18.83 -25.51
CA GLN A 168 -18.20 19.18 -24.20
C GLN A 168 -18.26 17.96 -23.27
N LYS A 169 -18.71 16.80 -23.77
CA LYS A 169 -18.81 15.58 -22.97
C LYS A 169 -17.46 15.02 -22.58
N LEU A 170 -16.45 15.06 -23.46
CA LEU A 170 -15.10 14.63 -23.11
C LEU A 170 -14.44 15.58 -22.10
N ALA A 171 -14.64 16.90 -22.24
CA ALA A 171 -14.19 17.86 -21.24
C ALA A 171 -14.87 17.63 -19.89
N ALA A 172 -16.19 17.39 -19.88
CA ALA A 172 -16.93 17.03 -18.68
C ALA A 172 -16.42 15.73 -18.07
N ALA A 173 -16.18 14.68 -18.86
CA ALA A 173 -15.63 13.41 -18.39
C ALA A 173 -14.25 13.59 -17.75
N LEU A 174 -13.37 14.42 -18.33
CA LEU A 174 -12.07 14.74 -17.76
C LEU A 174 -12.21 15.46 -16.41
N ILE A 175 -13.08 16.47 -16.32
CA ILE A 175 -13.34 17.20 -15.07
C ILE A 175 -13.90 16.24 -14.01
N ILE A 176 -14.93 15.46 -14.36
CA ILE A 176 -15.55 14.47 -13.47
C ILE A 176 -14.50 13.46 -12.97
N TRP A 177 -13.61 13.00 -13.85
CA TRP A 177 -12.56 12.05 -13.48
C TRP A 177 -11.55 12.67 -12.49
N VAL A 178 -11.15 13.92 -12.70
CA VAL A 178 -10.26 14.64 -11.76
C VAL A 178 -10.96 14.84 -10.40
N LEU A 179 -12.23 15.24 -10.41
CA LEU A 179 -13.03 15.39 -9.18
C LEU A 179 -13.20 14.05 -8.46
N PHE A 180 -13.49 12.98 -9.19
CA PHE A 180 -13.58 11.62 -8.65
C PHE A 180 -12.25 11.17 -8.02
N THR A 181 -11.14 11.41 -8.69
CA THR A 181 -9.80 11.11 -8.15
C THR A 181 -9.56 11.83 -6.83
N GLY A 182 -9.87 13.14 -6.77
CA GLY A 182 -9.77 13.92 -5.53
C GLY A 182 -10.70 13.41 -4.43
N PHE A 183 -11.94 13.06 -4.76
CA PHE A 183 -12.91 12.48 -3.83
C PHE A 183 -12.42 11.17 -3.23
N VAL A 184 -11.90 10.25 -4.06
CA VAL A 184 -11.35 8.98 -3.58
C VAL A 184 -10.14 9.21 -2.67
N ALA A 185 -9.21 10.08 -3.08
CA ALA A 185 -8.03 10.40 -2.27
C ALA A 185 -8.41 10.99 -0.88
N LEU A 186 -9.35 11.93 -0.84
CA LEU A 186 -9.86 12.51 0.42
C LEU A 186 -10.57 11.48 1.30
N THR A 187 -11.37 10.60 0.68
CA THR A 187 -12.09 9.55 1.41
C THR A 187 -11.12 8.57 2.06
N LEU A 188 -10.10 8.12 1.31
CA LEU A 188 -9.06 7.23 1.83
C LEU A 188 -8.23 7.90 2.91
N GLN A 189 -7.94 9.19 2.78
CA GLN A 189 -7.23 9.94 3.81
C GLN A 189 -8.04 10.06 5.11
N LYS A 190 -9.34 10.39 5.00
CA LYS A 190 -10.25 10.40 6.17
C LYS A 190 -10.38 9.04 6.82
N ALA A 191 -10.29 7.96 6.05
CA ALA A 191 -10.32 6.60 6.57
C ALA A 191 -9.09 6.20 7.40
N THR A 192 -8.09 7.10 7.54
CA THR A 192 -6.97 6.96 8.48
C THR A 192 -7.22 7.63 9.83
N TYR A 193 -8.31 8.40 9.96
CA TYR A 193 -8.62 9.10 11.21
C TYR A 193 -9.16 8.15 12.27
N PHE A 194 -9.21 8.61 13.51
CA PHE A 194 -9.65 7.82 14.66
C PHE A 194 -11.18 7.78 14.80
N SER A 195 -11.93 8.02 13.73
CA SER A 195 -13.40 8.14 13.78
C SER A 195 -14.09 6.92 14.37
N ASN A 196 -13.50 5.73 14.17
CA ASN A 196 -13.99 4.45 14.67
C ASN A 196 -13.39 4.03 16.03
N TRP A 197 -12.69 4.87 16.77
CA TRP A 197 -12.15 4.46 18.08
C TRP A 197 -13.25 4.20 19.11
N ALA A 198 -13.11 3.09 19.83
CA ALA A 198 -13.99 2.70 20.92
C ALA A 198 -13.71 3.56 22.17
N THR A 199 -14.72 3.84 22.96
CA THR A 199 -14.61 4.74 24.14
C THR A 199 -14.73 4.02 25.48
N ASP A 200 -14.91 2.70 25.43
CA ASP A 200 -15.19 1.77 26.51
C ASP A 200 -14.01 0.85 26.84
N PHE A 201 -12.84 1.09 26.23
CA PHE A 201 -11.63 0.31 26.53
C PHE A 201 -10.90 0.84 27.77
N PRO A 202 -10.31 -0.04 28.60
CA PRO A 202 -9.34 0.34 29.62
C PRO A 202 -7.95 0.59 29.00
N LEU A 203 -7.14 1.39 29.70
CA LEU A 203 -5.71 1.53 29.40
C LEU A 203 -4.93 0.54 30.28
N ILE A 204 -4.07 -0.26 29.65
CA ILE A 204 -3.41 -1.42 30.29
C ILE A 204 -1.92 -1.40 30.00
N LEU A 205 -1.11 -1.74 31.00
CA LEU A 205 0.34 -1.82 30.92
C LEU A 205 0.80 -3.22 31.35
N GLY A 206 1.57 -3.89 30.51
CA GLY A 206 2.20 -5.19 30.81
C GLY A 206 1.39 -6.44 30.46
N ASN A 207 0.12 -6.32 30.04
CA ASN A 207 -0.70 -7.45 29.58
C ASN A 207 -1.89 -6.98 28.72
N GLU A 208 -2.78 -7.91 28.36
CA GLU A 208 -4.12 -7.65 27.81
C GLU A 208 -5.16 -7.64 28.93
N ALA A 209 -6.35 -7.10 28.68
CA ALA A 209 -7.46 -7.12 29.64
C ALA A 209 -7.81 -8.55 30.10
N THR A 210 -7.64 -9.52 29.21
CA THR A 210 -7.87 -10.95 29.42
C THR A 210 -6.72 -11.67 30.13
N GLY A 211 -5.55 -11.04 30.28
CA GLY A 211 -4.38 -11.61 30.95
C GLY A 211 -3.54 -12.59 30.11
N ASP A 212 -3.90 -12.86 28.85
CA ASP A 212 -3.31 -13.91 28.00
C ASP A 212 -2.18 -13.43 27.06
N ARG A 213 -1.81 -12.15 27.11
CA ARG A 213 -0.74 -11.56 26.28
C ARG A 213 0.31 -10.81 27.12
N PRO A 214 0.93 -11.49 28.11
CA PRO A 214 1.80 -10.82 29.05
C PRO A 214 3.06 -10.27 28.39
N TRP A 215 3.59 -9.21 28.97
CA TRP A 215 4.90 -8.66 28.68
C TRP A 215 5.72 -8.59 29.96
N GLN A 216 6.98 -9.03 29.90
CA GLN A 216 7.87 -9.05 31.04
C GLN A 216 8.93 -7.95 30.90
N GLY A 217 8.96 -7.04 31.87
CA GLY A 217 9.91 -5.94 31.87
C GLY A 217 9.51 -4.81 32.80
N THR A 218 10.26 -3.71 32.70
CA THR A 218 10.02 -2.51 33.51
C THR A 218 9.47 -1.39 32.64
N ILE A 219 8.45 -0.67 33.15
CA ILE A 219 7.91 0.56 32.55
C ILE A 219 8.09 1.67 33.58
N SER A 220 8.83 2.72 33.24
CA SER A 220 9.18 3.78 34.20
C SER A 220 8.18 4.93 34.21
N GLN A 221 7.64 5.28 33.05
CA GLN A 221 6.71 6.40 32.89
C GLN A 221 5.93 6.25 31.60
N LEU A 222 4.68 6.74 31.61
CA LEU A 222 3.81 6.83 30.44
C LEU A 222 3.22 8.24 30.34
N ALA A 223 3.49 8.93 29.24
CA ALA A 223 2.87 10.21 28.90
C ALA A 223 2.14 10.11 27.56
N ILE A 224 0.92 10.64 27.49
CA ILE A 224 0.12 10.70 26.26
C ILE A 224 -0.33 12.12 26.02
N ALA A 225 -0.11 12.64 24.81
CA ALA A 225 -0.59 13.95 24.35
C ALA A 225 -1.62 13.79 23.24
N PRO A 226 -2.67 14.63 23.17
CA PRO A 226 -3.68 14.59 22.10
C PRO A 226 -3.23 15.31 20.82
N ARG A 227 -1.91 15.48 20.65
CA ARG A 227 -1.27 16.11 19.50
C ARG A 227 0.02 15.37 19.16
N ALA A 228 0.45 15.42 17.90
CA ALA A 228 1.80 15.01 17.56
C ALA A 228 2.80 16.10 17.97
N MET A 229 3.91 15.70 18.59
CA MET A 229 5.06 16.57 18.79
C MET A 229 5.71 16.93 17.45
N ASP A 230 6.29 18.12 17.38
CA ASP A 230 7.17 18.52 16.28
C ASP A 230 8.63 18.12 16.55
N GLU A 231 9.50 18.28 15.54
CA GLU A 231 10.91 17.87 15.63
C GLU A 231 11.69 18.66 16.69
N SER A 232 11.32 19.91 16.95
CA SER A 232 11.99 20.75 17.95
C SER A 232 11.68 20.28 19.37
N GLU A 233 10.41 19.95 19.64
CA GLU A 233 9.96 19.38 20.91
C GLU A 233 10.58 18.01 21.15
N ILE A 234 10.63 17.15 20.13
CA ILE A 234 11.25 15.81 20.24
C ILE A 234 12.74 15.94 20.59
N THR A 235 13.45 16.88 19.94
CA THR A 235 14.86 17.15 20.23
C THR A 235 15.06 17.60 21.66
N GLU A 236 14.21 18.51 22.15
CA GLU A 236 14.26 18.99 23.53
C GLU A 236 13.98 17.87 24.55
N VAL A 237 12.97 17.03 24.30
CA VAL A 237 12.58 15.92 25.18
C VAL A 237 13.73 14.92 25.32
N PHE A 238 14.39 14.53 24.23
CA PHE A 238 15.55 13.64 24.30
C PHE A 238 16.77 14.30 24.93
N ALA A 239 17.04 15.58 24.63
CA ALA A 239 18.17 16.31 25.20
C ALA A 239 18.07 16.45 26.73
N LYS A 240 16.84 16.64 27.25
CA LYS A 240 16.57 16.72 28.69
C LYS A 240 16.35 15.35 29.35
N GLN A 241 16.35 14.26 28.56
CA GLN A 241 15.90 12.93 29.01
C GLN A 241 14.55 12.99 29.75
N GLY A 242 13.66 13.87 29.26
CA GLY A 242 12.43 14.27 29.94
C GLY A 242 11.17 13.82 29.22
N PHE A 243 10.07 14.49 29.53
CA PHE A 243 8.77 14.31 28.88
C PHE A 243 8.18 15.70 28.59
N LEU A 244 7.09 15.74 27.81
CA LEU A 244 6.38 17.00 27.61
C LEU A 244 5.86 17.56 28.95
N PRO A 245 5.76 18.90 29.06
CA PRO A 245 5.04 19.56 30.13
C PRO A 245 3.62 19.01 30.33
N SER A 246 3.19 18.89 31.59
CA SER A 246 1.94 18.20 31.94
C SER A 246 0.68 18.87 31.39
N GLU A 247 0.72 20.17 31.15
CA GLU A 247 -0.39 20.94 30.56
C GLU A 247 -0.69 20.57 29.10
N LEU A 248 0.26 19.93 28.40
CA LEU A 248 0.11 19.46 27.03
C LEU A 248 -0.35 17.99 26.96
N LEU A 249 -0.42 17.32 28.10
CA LEU A 249 -0.74 15.91 28.22
C LEU A 249 -2.23 15.67 28.54
N ILE A 250 -2.74 14.55 28.04
CA ILE A 250 -4.04 13.98 28.44
C ILE A 250 -3.87 12.83 29.44
N ALA A 251 -2.65 12.32 29.58
CA ALA A 251 -2.27 11.29 30.56
C ALA A 251 -0.80 11.45 30.95
N ASN A 252 -0.48 11.33 32.23
CA ASN A 252 0.89 11.29 32.73
C ASN A 252 0.98 10.41 33.98
N TYR A 253 1.57 9.22 33.84
CA TYR A 253 1.78 8.27 34.92
C TYR A 253 3.27 8.13 35.21
N ALA A 254 3.72 8.66 36.35
CA ALA A 254 5.03 8.35 36.91
C ALA A 254 4.93 7.01 37.64
N LEU A 255 5.53 5.96 37.09
CA LEU A 255 5.36 4.59 37.57
C LEU A 255 6.42 4.24 38.62
N THR A 256 6.58 5.12 39.60
CA THR A 256 7.53 4.97 40.71
C THR A 256 6.76 4.84 42.03
N GLY A 257 7.27 4.02 42.96
CA GLY A 257 6.57 3.73 44.22
C GLY A 257 5.70 2.48 44.17
N LYS A 258 5.06 2.13 45.30
CA LYS A 258 4.49 0.78 45.56
C LYS A 258 2.98 0.64 45.36
N ASP A 259 2.26 1.73 45.15
CA ASP A 259 0.79 1.76 45.22
C ASP A 259 0.13 1.81 43.82
N ASN A 260 -1.14 2.23 43.78
CA ASN A 260 -1.83 2.58 42.56
C ASN A 260 -1.23 3.87 41.96
N TYR A 261 -1.08 3.92 40.64
CA TYR A 261 -0.43 5.03 39.96
C TYR A 261 -1.47 6.03 39.48
N GLN A 262 -1.54 7.17 40.18
CA GLN A 262 -2.42 8.26 39.82
C GLN A 262 -1.99 8.93 38.51
N ASP A 263 -2.97 9.29 37.68
CA ASP A 263 -2.72 10.19 36.54
C ASP A 263 -2.43 11.60 37.05
N GLN A 264 -1.22 12.09 36.85
CA GLN A 264 -0.78 13.42 37.28
C GLN A 264 -1.54 14.55 36.56
N THR A 265 -2.18 14.27 35.43
CA THR A 265 -3.05 15.25 34.76
C THR A 265 -4.45 15.34 35.40
N ASN A 266 -4.82 14.38 36.25
CA ASN A 266 -6.15 14.22 36.83
C ASN A 266 -7.27 14.16 35.77
N GLN A 267 -6.96 13.63 34.58
CA GLN A 267 -7.90 13.54 33.47
C GLN A 267 -8.36 12.10 33.19
N LEU A 268 -7.56 11.12 33.57
CA LEU A 268 -7.83 9.70 33.40
C LEU A 268 -7.89 8.96 34.75
N PRO A 269 -8.51 7.76 34.79
CA PRO A 269 -8.47 6.91 35.98
C PRO A 269 -7.05 6.47 36.33
N ASP A 270 -6.84 6.16 37.60
CA ASP A 270 -5.59 5.60 38.11
C ASP A 270 -5.32 4.22 37.52
N LEU A 271 -4.03 3.87 37.38
CA LEU A 271 -3.59 2.53 37.04
C LEU A 271 -3.45 1.69 38.31
N ILE A 272 -4.22 0.61 38.39
CA ILE A 272 -4.25 -0.29 39.55
C ILE A 272 -3.70 -1.67 39.18
N TRP A 273 -3.09 -2.35 40.15
CA TRP A 273 -2.57 -3.71 39.96
C TRP A 273 -3.69 -4.71 39.69
N GLN A 274 -3.41 -5.60 38.75
CA GLN A 274 -4.18 -6.79 38.41
C GLN A 274 -3.34 -8.02 38.69
N GLY A 275 -3.98 -9.09 39.17
CA GLY A 275 -3.28 -10.30 39.57
C GLY A 275 -2.48 -10.14 40.87
N ASN A 276 -1.31 -10.78 40.95
CA ASN A 276 -0.47 -10.80 42.15
C ASN A 276 0.47 -9.60 42.16
N GLN A 277 0.26 -8.65 43.07
CA GLN A 277 1.14 -7.48 43.17
C GLN A 277 2.59 -7.90 43.47
N PRO A 278 3.61 -7.36 42.77
CA PRO A 278 4.99 -7.76 42.98
C PRO A 278 5.48 -7.26 44.34
N GLN A 279 6.06 -8.16 45.17
CA GLN A 279 6.56 -7.80 46.51
C GLN A 279 7.76 -6.84 46.47
N ASN A 280 8.56 -6.90 45.39
CA ASN A 280 9.74 -6.07 45.19
C ASN A 280 9.55 -5.20 43.94
N GLN A 281 9.22 -3.93 44.14
CA GLN A 281 9.21 -2.93 43.07
C GLN A 281 10.48 -2.10 43.10
N ILE A 282 11.00 -1.83 41.91
CA ILE A 282 12.23 -1.05 41.71
C ILE A 282 11.86 0.43 41.81
N THR A 283 12.76 1.25 42.32
CA THR A 283 12.55 2.72 42.44
C THR A 283 12.45 3.42 41.09
N THR A 284 12.86 2.78 39.99
CA THR A 284 12.96 3.36 38.66
C THR A 284 11.81 2.99 37.73
N GLY A 285 10.83 2.20 38.18
CA GLY A 285 9.68 1.79 37.36
C GLY A 285 8.91 0.59 37.90
N VAL A 286 7.77 0.30 37.29
CA VAL A 286 6.98 -0.90 37.60
C VAL A 286 7.50 -2.10 36.85
N ASN A 287 7.76 -3.18 37.58
CA ASN A 287 8.12 -4.46 37.00
C ASN A 287 6.84 -5.29 36.77
N VAL A 288 6.48 -5.50 35.51
CA VAL A 288 5.30 -6.27 35.11
C VAL A 288 5.72 -7.67 34.68
N THR A 289 4.86 -8.65 34.99
CA THR A 289 5.11 -10.08 34.77
C THR A 289 3.87 -10.75 34.17
N SER A 290 3.91 -12.07 33.96
CA SER A 290 2.73 -12.81 33.49
C SER A 290 1.53 -12.69 34.41
N ASP A 291 1.79 -12.56 35.72
CA ASP A 291 0.77 -12.66 36.75
C ASP A 291 0.47 -11.30 37.39
N SER A 292 1.11 -10.23 36.89
CA SER A 292 1.05 -8.90 37.48
C SER A 292 1.16 -7.80 36.44
N TRP A 293 0.08 -7.05 36.26
CA TRP A 293 0.01 -5.96 35.28
C TRP A 293 -0.85 -4.82 35.82
N LEU A 294 -0.88 -3.68 35.12
CA LEU A 294 -1.67 -2.53 35.51
C LEU A 294 -2.81 -2.29 34.54
N SER A 295 -3.97 -1.89 35.05
CA SER A 295 -5.13 -1.52 34.25
C SER A 295 -5.90 -0.39 34.91
N THR A 296 -6.53 0.47 34.11
CA THR A 296 -7.54 1.40 34.63
C THR A 296 -8.79 0.60 35.05
N PRO A 297 -9.38 0.85 36.24
CA PRO A 297 -10.55 0.11 36.72
C PRO A 297 -11.84 0.44 35.95
N THR A 298 -11.84 1.56 35.23
CA THR A 298 -12.92 2.00 34.34
C THR A 298 -12.33 2.38 32.99
N PRO A 299 -13.14 2.43 31.92
CA PRO A 299 -12.66 2.83 30.61
C PRO A 299 -12.00 4.22 30.61
N ALA A 300 -10.91 4.36 29.86
CA ALA A 300 -10.26 5.66 29.64
C ALA A 300 -11.03 6.48 28.58
N THR A 301 -12.33 6.70 28.79
CA THR A 301 -13.25 7.32 27.83
C THR A 301 -12.77 8.70 27.37
N LYS A 302 -12.26 9.52 28.28
CA LYS A 302 -11.77 10.88 27.96
C LYS A 302 -10.57 10.84 27.02
N LEU A 303 -9.67 9.86 27.17
CA LEU A 303 -8.55 9.63 26.26
C LEU A 303 -9.07 9.34 24.85
N ALA A 304 -9.96 8.35 24.70
CA ALA A 304 -10.54 8.01 23.41
C ALA A 304 -11.25 9.20 22.77
N GLN A 305 -12.11 9.90 23.51
CA GLN A 305 -12.83 11.07 22.99
C GLN A 305 -11.90 12.17 22.50
N LYS A 306 -10.84 12.49 23.26
CA LYS A 306 -9.90 13.54 22.88
C LYS A 306 -9.10 13.15 21.64
N LEU A 307 -8.62 11.91 21.58
CA LEU A 307 -7.87 11.42 20.42
C LEU A 307 -8.76 11.31 19.18
N ARG A 308 -10.03 10.92 19.32
CA ARG A 308 -11.01 10.97 18.21
C ARG A 308 -11.15 12.36 17.62
N GLN A 309 -11.24 13.39 18.46
CA GLN A 309 -11.40 14.77 18.05
C GLN A 309 -10.18 15.29 17.30
N THR A 310 -8.98 14.96 17.75
CA THR A 310 -7.74 15.50 17.16
C THR A 310 -7.24 14.64 16.00
N SER A 311 -7.52 13.34 16.00
CA SER A 311 -6.95 12.35 15.05
C SER A 311 -5.42 12.41 14.96
N GLN A 312 -4.79 12.75 16.08
CA GLN A 312 -3.35 12.78 16.26
C GLN A 312 -3.00 12.53 17.73
N PHE A 313 -1.81 11.99 17.99
CA PHE A 313 -1.34 11.76 19.35
C PHE A 313 0.18 11.72 19.43
N THR A 314 0.68 11.81 20.66
CA THR A 314 2.03 11.38 21.02
C THR A 314 1.95 10.45 22.23
N ILE A 315 2.67 9.34 22.19
CA ILE A 315 2.93 8.47 23.34
C ILE A 315 4.44 8.54 23.62
N SER A 316 4.83 8.88 24.84
CA SER A 316 6.21 8.85 25.30
C SER A 316 6.30 7.89 26.49
N THR A 317 7.25 6.96 26.45
CA THR A 317 7.44 5.97 27.51
C THR A 317 8.90 5.56 27.61
N ILE A 318 9.34 5.19 28.82
CA ILE A 318 10.64 4.53 29.03
C ILE A 318 10.38 3.09 29.46
N VAL A 319 10.98 2.14 28.74
CA VAL A 319 10.75 0.70 28.94
C VAL A 319 12.06 -0.09 28.90
N THR A 320 12.11 -1.19 29.64
CA THR A 320 13.22 -2.14 29.64
C THR A 320 12.65 -3.55 29.53
N THR A 321 12.99 -4.29 28.47
CA THR A 321 12.59 -5.69 28.35
C THR A 321 13.32 -6.54 29.39
N ALA A 322 12.61 -7.46 30.07
CA ALA A 322 13.27 -8.49 30.87
C ALA A 322 13.66 -9.71 30.03
N ASN A 323 12.96 -9.95 28.92
CA ASN A 323 13.14 -11.13 28.06
C ASN A 323 13.23 -10.74 26.57
N PRO A 324 14.44 -10.52 26.02
CA PRO A 324 14.63 -10.23 24.59
C PRO A 324 14.11 -11.31 23.63
N GLN A 325 13.90 -12.54 24.11
CA GLN A 325 13.40 -13.68 23.36
C GLN A 325 11.90 -13.92 23.55
N GLN A 326 11.17 -12.98 24.16
CA GLN A 326 9.74 -13.13 24.44
C GLN A 326 8.93 -13.31 23.16
N VAL A 327 8.21 -14.43 23.06
CA VAL A 327 7.27 -14.69 21.96
C VAL A 327 6.02 -13.85 22.18
N GLY A 328 5.65 -13.07 21.16
CA GLY A 328 4.62 -12.04 21.28
C GLY A 328 3.57 -12.04 20.16
N PRO A 329 2.83 -10.92 19.99
CA PRO A 329 3.10 -9.64 20.65
C PRO A 329 2.67 -9.65 22.13
N GLY A 330 3.62 -9.56 23.06
CA GLY A 330 3.35 -9.25 24.46
C GLY A 330 3.02 -7.77 24.60
N ARG A 331 2.01 -7.40 25.40
CA ARG A 331 1.49 -6.04 25.50
C ARG A 331 2.32 -5.19 26.46
N ILE A 332 3.04 -4.19 25.94
CA ILE A 332 3.75 -3.22 26.76
C ILE A 332 2.74 -2.18 27.26
N ILE A 333 2.06 -1.51 26.33
CA ILE A 333 0.97 -0.58 26.60
C ILE A 333 -0.13 -0.89 25.60
N THR A 334 -1.36 -1.10 26.06
CA THR A 334 -2.50 -1.38 25.19
C THR A 334 -3.75 -0.62 25.63
N PHE A 335 -4.52 -0.17 24.65
CA PHE A 335 -5.80 0.49 24.85
C PHE A 335 -6.86 -0.37 24.15
N SER A 336 -7.30 -1.43 24.83
CA SER A 336 -8.03 -2.55 24.25
C SER A 336 -8.96 -3.22 25.26
N SER A 337 -10.01 -3.87 24.78
CA SER A 337 -10.85 -4.76 25.59
C SER A 337 -10.36 -6.20 25.60
N ASP A 338 -9.67 -6.64 24.55
CA ASP A 338 -9.26 -8.03 24.34
C ASP A 338 -8.22 -8.14 23.19
N PRO A 339 -7.66 -9.34 22.91
CA PRO A 339 -6.68 -9.53 21.84
C PRO A 339 -7.18 -9.27 20.41
N PHE A 340 -8.46 -9.02 20.21
CA PHE A 340 -9.09 -8.81 18.90
C PHE A 340 -9.73 -7.43 18.73
N HIS A 341 -9.91 -6.67 19.81
CA HIS A 341 -10.49 -5.33 19.76
C HIS A 341 -9.63 -4.32 20.53
N ARG A 342 -9.08 -3.35 19.79
CA ARG A 342 -8.15 -2.35 20.34
C ARG A 342 -8.28 -1.00 19.64
N ASN A 343 -7.94 0.06 20.33
CA ASN A 343 -7.63 1.35 19.71
C ASN A 343 -6.15 1.39 19.31
N PHE A 344 -5.24 0.99 20.20
CA PHE A 344 -3.84 0.79 19.86
C PHE A 344 -3.18 -0.24 20.79
N THR A 345 -2.04 -0.77 20.34
CA THR A 345 -1.15 -1.59 21.16
C THR A 345 0.30 -1.29 20.80
N LEU A 346 1.11 -0.95 21.80
CA LEU A 346 2.56 -1.09 21.78
C LEU A 346 2.92 -2.45 22.38
N GLY A 347 3.66 -3.27 21.63
CA GLY A 347 4.03 -4.61 22.06
C GLY A 347 5.42 -5.04 21.59
N GLN A 348 5.84 -6.19 22.08
CA GLN A 348 7.11 -6.83 21.75
C GLN A 348 6.91 -8.24 21.21
N HIS A 349 7.62 -8.60 20.15
CA HIS A 349 7.76 -9.97 19.66
C HIS A 349 9.23 -10.23 19.34
N TYR A 350 9.91 -11.07 20.10
CA TYR A 350 11.37 -11.16 20.15
C TYR A 350 11.99 -9.78 20.35
N SER A 351 12.97 -9.41 19.52
CA SER A 351 13.59 -8.07 19.56
C SER A 351 12.77 -6.97 18.87
N TYR A 352 11.57 -7.30 18.39
CA TYR A 352 10.79 -6.43 17.51
C TYR A 352 9.82 -5.62 18.35
N LEU A 353 9.79 -4.31 18.12
CA LEU A 353 8.70 -3.46 18.57
C LEU A 353 7.57 -3.54 17.54
N ILE A 354 6.37 -3.83 18.02
CA ILE A 354 5.15 -3.86 17.21
C ILE A 354 4.22 -2.77 17.74
N PHE A 355 3.77 -1.89 16.85
CA PHE A 355 2.70 -0.94 17.14
C PHE A 355 1.51 -1.18 16.21
N ARG A 356 0.36 -1.53 16.78
CA ARG A 356 -0.91 -1.66 16.07
C ARG A 356 -1.79 -0.47 16.39
N LEU A 357 -2.49 0.03 15.38
CA LEU A 357 -3.30 1.24 15.47
C LEU A 357 -4.62 1.00 14.75
N ARG A 358 -5.75 1.25 15.41
CA ARG A 358 -7.08 1.19 14.82
C ARG A 358 -7.42 2.46 14.07
N THR A 359 -7.94 2.27 12.88
CA THR A 359 -8.52 3.24 11.96
C THR A 359 -9.56 2.48 11.14
N PRO A 360 -10.46 3.14 10.40
CA PRO A 360 -11.36 2.46 9.47
C PRO A 360 -10.68 1.48 8.50
N ILE A 361 -9.40 1.71 8.15
CA ILE A 361 -8.66 0.90 7.16
C ILE A 361 -7.76 -0.17 7.78
N THR A 362 -7.44 -0.07 9.06
CA THR A 362 -6.61 -1.06 9.77
C THR A 362 -7.45 -2.08 10.54
N GLY A 363 -8.77 -1.91 10.51
CA GLY A 363 -9.74 -2.80 11.15
C GLY A 363 -9.84 -2.56 12.65
N GLU A 364 -10.84 -3.20 13.25
CA GLU A 364 -11.18 -3.09 14.68
C GLU A 364 -10.04 -3.59 15.60
N ASN A 365 -9.18 -4.48 15.07
CA ASN A 365 -8.00 -5.02 15.75
C ASN A 365 -6.69 -4.29 15.38
N GLY A 366 -6.72 -3.34 14.44
CA GLY A 366 -5.52 -2.67 13.94
C GLY A 366 -4.48 -3.60 13.29
N MET A 367 -4.88 -4.77 12.78
CA MET A 367 -3.96 -5.80 12.26
C MET A 367 -3.54 -5.58 10.81
N TYR A 368 -4.38 -4.98 9.95
CA TYR A 368 -4.06 -4.87 8.53
C TYR A 368 -2.81 -4.01 8.28
N THR A 369 -2.48 -3.12 9.23
CA THR A 369 -1.23 -2.35 9.21
C THR A 369 -0.68 -2.04 10.60
N GLY A 370 0.44 -2.66 10.97
CA GLY A 370 1.23 -2.28 12.14
C GLY A 370 2.62 -1.76 11.77
N LEU A 371 3.20 -0.90 12.61
CA LEU A 371 4.62 -0.59 12.56
C LEU A 371 5.39 -1.73 13.23
N SER A 372 6.38 -2.29 12.55
CA SER A 372 7.25 -3.34 13.10
C SER A 372 8.70 -2.93 12.92
N VAL A 373 9.42 -2.73 14.02
CA VAL A 373 10.82 -2.28 14.03
C VAL A 373 11.67 -3.32 14.73
N ARG A 374 12.68 -3.81 14.01
CA ARG A 374 13.58 -4.86 14.51
C ARG A 374 14.65 -4.28 15.41
N GLY A 375 15.03 -5.07 16.40
CA GLY A 375 16.22 -4.80 17.17
C GLY A 375 16.09 -3.69 18.20
N ILE A 376 14.86 -3.35 18.58
CA ILE A 376 14.57 -2.43 19.68
C ILE A 376 14.84 -3.15 21.00
N PHE A 377 14.30 -4.35 21.19
CA PHE A 377 14.38 -5.10 22.43
C PHE A 377 15.46 -6.20 22.37
N LYS A 378 16.73 -5.83 22.13
CA LYS A 378 17.86 -6.78 21.99
C LYS A 378 18.55 -7.12 23.31
N ASP A 379 18.53 -6.18 24.23
CA ASP A 379 19.20 -6.25 25.52
C ASP A 379 18.29 -5.70 26.61
N ASN A 380 18.77 -5.75 27.85
CA ASN A 380 18.03 -5.31 29.03
C ASN A 380 18.33 -3.83 29.36
N GLN A 381 18.55 -2.98 28.35
CA GLN A 381 18.78 -1.55 28.55
C GLN A 381 17.46 -0.75 28.55
N PRO A 382 17.37 0.35 29.30
CA PRO A 382 16.27 1.30 29.19
C PRO A 382 16.21 1.95 27.81
N ILE A 383 14.99 2.03 27.27
CA ILE A 383 14.71 2.61 25.95
C ILE A 383 13.65 3.69 26.12
N HIS A 384 13.99 4.92 25.72
CA HIS A 384 13.04 6.02 25.63
C HIS A 384 12.39 6.02 24.24
N LEU A 385 11.10 5.70 24.20
CA LEU A 385 10.30 5.65 22.99
C LEU A 385 9.41 6.89 22.92
N ILE A 386 9.43 7.58 21.79
CA ILE A 386 8.44 8.62 21.46
C ILE A 386 7.74 8.21 20.17
N LEU A 387 6.43 8.04 20.23
CA LEU A 387 5.61 7.59 19.12
C LEU A 387 4.55 8.63 18.79
N THR A 388 4.62 9.23 17.61
CA THR A 388 3.69 10.28 17.16
C THR A 388 2.85 9.78 16.00
N TYR A 389 1.59 10.22 15.96
CA TYR A 389 0.72 10.01 14.81
C TYR A 389 0.09 11.32 14.39
N LYS A 390 0.22 11.68 13.11
CA LYS A 390 -0.44 12.84 12.50
C LYS A 390 -0.55 12.65 10.99
N HIS A 391 -1.69 13.02 10.41
CA HIS A 391 -1.95 12.99 8.96
C HIS A 391 -1.51 11.68 8.28
N SER A 392 -1.96 10.53 8.81
CA SER A 392 -1.65 9.22 8.26
C SER A 392 -0.20 8.76 8.42
N PHE A 393 0.66 9.48 9.14
CA PHE A 393 2.02 9.05 9.42
C PHE A 393 2.19 8.72 10.89
N LEU A 394 2.59 7.47 11.15
CA LEU A 394 3.07 6.99 12.44
C LEU A 394 4.60 7.08 12.46
N ARG A 395 5.15 7.78 13.44
CA ARG A 395 6.60 7.95 13.64
C ARG A 395 6.99 7.39 14.99
N LEU A 396 8.08 6.66 15.03
CA LEU A 396 8.68 6.15 16.25
C LEU A 396 10.13 6.66 16.32
N TYR A 397 10.46 7.32 17.41
CA TYR A 397 11.81 7.74 17.78
C TYR A 397 12.29 6.87 18.94
N VAL A 398 13.55 6.46 18.88
CA VAL A 398 14.13 5.50 19.83
C VAL A 398 15.44 6.05 20.37
N ASN A 399 15.44 6.49 21.63
CA ASN A 399 16.56 7.09 22.37
C ASN A 399 17.12 8.41 21.80
N SER A 400 16.90 8.73 20.53
CA SER A 400 17.34 9.98 19.92
C SER A 400 16.41 10.43 18.78
N PRO A 401 16.43 11.73 18.41
CA PRO A 401 15.68 12.25 17.27
C PRO A 401 16.09 11.64 15.93
N GLU A 402 17.36 11.24 15.78
CA GLU A 402 17.90 10.69 14.52
C GLU A 402 17.48 9.24 14.29
N ASN A 403 17.20 8.49 15.35
CA ASN A 403 16.77 7.10 15.26
C ASN A 403 15.24 7.01 15.03
N LEU A 404 14.84 7.42 13.82
CA LEU A 404 13.46 7.58 13.40
C LEU A 404 12.99 6.43 12.48
N HIS A 405 11.82 5.87 12.81
CA HIS A 405 11.10 4.90 12.00
C HIS A 405 9.73 5.44 11.61
N ILE A 406 9.37 5.33 10.33
CA ILE A 406 8.13 5.91 9.80
C ILE A 406 7.29 4.84 9.11
N LEU A 407 6.00 4.82 9.42
CA LEU A 407 4.97 4.10 8.69
C LEU A 407 3.94 5.10 8.16
N GLY A 408 3.79 5.17 6.84
CA GLY A 408 2.73 5.94 6.19
C GLY A 408 1.52 5.06 5.88
N LEU A 409 0.32 5.54 6.22
CA LEU A 409 -0.98 5.03 5.79
C LEU A 409 -1.51 5.89 4.62
N THR A 410 -0.66 6.11 3.62
CA THR A 410 -0.99 7.01 2.50
C THR A 410 -2.12 6.43 1.65
N PRO A 411 -2.90 7.25 0.91
CA PRO A 411 -4.01 6.77 0.08
C PRO A 411 -3.63 5.64 -0.87
N GLU A 412 -2.39 5.62 -1.37
CA GLU A 412 -1.93 4.54 -2.24
C GLU A 412 -1.86 3.20 -1.51
N ILE A 413 -1.41 3.20 -0.25
CA ILE A 413 -1.37 1.99 0.57
C ILE A 413 -2.80 1.64 1.02
N THR A 414 -3.55 2.64 1.44
CA THR A 414 -4.91 2.50 1.97
C THR A 414 -5.89 1.91 0.97
N LEU A 415 -5.85 2.33 -0.31
CA LEU A 415 -6.75 1.80 -1.33
C LEU A 415 -6.57 0.29 -1.51
N PHE A 416 -5.33 -0.17 -1.68
CA PHE A 416 -5.07 -1.58 -1.88
C PHE A 416 -5.35 -2.39 -0.63
N ARG A 417 -5.15 -1.82 0.56
CA ARG A 417 -5.58 -2.48 1.80
C ARG A 417 -7.09 -2.60 1.96
N TYR A 418 -7.83 -1.59 1.52
CA TYR A 418 -9.29 -1.63 1.53
C TYR A 418 -9.83 -2.65 0.54
N LEU A 419 -9.24 -2.73 -0.66
CA LEU A 419 -9.63 -3.68 -1.71
C LEU A 419 -9.13 -5.10 -1.44
N PHE A 420 -7.96 -5.23 -0.81
CA PHE A 420 -7.25 -6.48 -0.53
C PHE A 420 -6.80 -6.48 0.95
N PRO A 421 -7.72 -6.69 1.91
CA PRO A 421 -7.39 -6.72 3.33
C PRO A 421 -6.62 -8.01 3.64
N LEU A 422 -5.29 -7.97 3.49
CA LEU A 422 -4.42 -9.08 3.88
C LEU A 422 -4.33 -9.14 5.41
N GLU A 423 -4.73 -10.27 5.98
CA GLU A 423 -4.63 -10.55 7.42
C GLU A 423 -3.27 -11.15 7.78
N GLY A 424 -2.67 -10.68 8.89
CA GLY A 424 -1.52 -11.35 9.52
C GLY A 424 -0.38 -10.44 9.99
N ASP A 425 0.31 -10.91 11.03
CA ASP A 425 1.38 -10.21 11.76
C ASP A 425 2.69 -10.04 10.98
N ASN A 426 2.79 -10.65 9.80
CA ASN A 426 4.02 -10.75 9.02
C ASN A 426 4.05 -9.83 7.79
N LEU A 427 3.09 -8.91 7.63
CA LEU A 427 3.15 -7.91 6.57
C LEU A 427 4.18 -6.83 6.89
N HIS A 428 5.45 -7.22 6.89
CA HIS A 428 6.55 -6.31 6.64
C HIS A 428 6.29 -5.69 5.26
N LEU A 429 5.67 -4.51 5.24
CA LEU A 429 5.60 -3.65 4.07
C LEU A 429 7.01 -3.22 3.73
N THR A 430 7.66 -4.10 3.01
CA THR A 430 8.91 -3.85 2.37
C THR A 430 8.78 -2.66 1.43
N LYS A 431 9.92 -1.96 1.24
CA LYS A 431 10.03 -0.85 0.29
C LYS A 431 9.46 -1.18 -1.10
N PHE A 432 9.52 -2.45 -1.51
CA PHE A 432 9.02 -2.90 -2.81
C PHE A 432 7.49 -3.06 -2.86
N GLY A 433 6.86 -3.70 -1.86
CA GLY A 433 5.39 -3.82 -1.81
C GLY A 433 4.71 -2.45 -1.73
N LEU A 434 5.34 -1.51 -1.01
CA LEU A 434 4.96 -0.11 -1.00
C LEU A 434 5.04 0.54 -2.39
N LEU A 435 6.09 0.25 -3.16
CA LEU A 435 6.26 0.74 -4.53
C LEU A 435 5.20 0.17 -5.48
N LEU A 436 4.84 -1.11 -5.34
CA LEU A 436 3.82 -1.74 -6.19
C LEU A 436 2.42 -1.14 -5.96
N ASN A 437 1.99 -1.03 -4.69
CA ASN A 437 0.71 -0.39 -4.33
C ASN A 437 0.65 1.04 -4.85
N LYS A 438 1.77 1.77 -4.71
CA LYS A 438 1.94 3.09 -5.30
C LYS A 438 1.71 3.06 -6.81
N LEU A 439 2.43 2.22 -7.56
CA LEU A 439 2.29 2.14 -9.01
C LEU A 439 0.87 1.79 -9.46
N LEU A 440 0.22 0.81 -8.83
CA LEU A 440 -1.14 0.42 -9.16
C LEU A 440 -2.14 1.56 -8.89
N TYR A 441 -1.97 2.30 -7.81
CA TYR A 441 -2.78 3.49 -7.51
C TYR A 441 -2.65 4.54 -8.61
N TYR A 442 -1.41 4.86 -9.01
CA TYR A 442 -1.19 5.83 -10.09
C TYR A 442 -1.69 5.33 -11.44
N LEU A 443 -1.56 4.02 -11.75
CA LEU A 443 -2.11 3.44 -12.97
C LEU A 443 -3.64 3.59 -13.03
N LEU A 444 -4.33 3.32 -11.92
CA LEU A 444 -5.80 3.42 -11.83
C LEU A 444 -6.31 4.81 -12.21
N PHE A 445 -5.64 5.88 -11.76
CA PHE A 445 -6.10 7.26 -11.99
C PHE A 445 -5.52 7.92 -13.24
N PHE A 446 -4.23 7.68 -13.55
CA PHE A 446 -3.53 8.40 -14.62
C PHE A 446 -3.63 7.74 -16.00
N VAL A 447 -3.95 6.44 -16.09
CA VAL A 447 -4.25 5.80 -17.38
C VAL A 447 -5.56 6.35 -17.98
N PRO A 448 -6.70 6.38 -17.28
CA PRO A 448 -7.93 6.98 -17.85
C PRO A 448 -7.77 8.46 -18.19
N LEU A 449 -7.03 9.20 -17.36
CA LEU A 449 -6.71 10.60 -17.61
C LEU A 449 -5.89 10.78 -18.92
N GLY A 450 -4.89 9.92 -19.14
CA GLY A 450 -4.13 9.87 -20.39
C GLY A 450 -4.99 9.53 -21.62
N ILE A 451 -5.92 8.57 -21.48
CA ILE A 451 -6.88 8.21 -22.54
C ILE A 451 -7.78 9.40 -22.91
N LEU A 452 -8.40 10.04 -21.92
CA LEU A 452 -9.29 11.19 -22.12
C LEU A 452 -8.55 12.36 -22.78
N THR A 453 -7.35 12.66 -22.30
CA THR A 453 -6.50 13.71 -22.88
C THR A 453 -6.13 13.38 -24.33
N ALA A 454 -5.80 12.13 -24.63
CA ALA A 454 -5.52 11.69 -26.00
C ALA A 454 -6.73 11.82 -26.93
N LEU A 455 -7.93 11.43 -26.47
CA LEU A 455 -9.16 11.57 -27.24
C LEU A 455 -9.43 13.03 -27.58
N ILE A 456 -9.34 13.93 -26.60
CA ILE A 456 -9.57 15.38 -26.82
C ILE A 456 -8.56 15.95 -27.83
N ILE A 457 -7.27 15.71 -27.64
CA ILE A 457 -6.21 16.26 -28.51
C ILE A 457 -6.29 15.69 -29.93
N THR A 458 -6.68 14.42 -30.08
CA THR A 458 -6.70 13.74 -31.38
C THR A 458 -7.94 14.05 -32.18
N LEU A 459 -9.12 14.08 -31.54
CA LEU A 459 -10.40 14.33 -32.21
C LEU A 459 -10.63 15.82 -32.48
N PHE A 460 -10.08 16.70 -31.64
CA PHE A 460 -10.21 18.16 -31.78
C PHE A 460 -8.82 18.80 -31.92
N PRO A 461 -8.12 18.57 -33.05
CA PRO A 461 -6.79 19.12 -33.26
C PRO A 461 -6.82 20.64 -33.23
N THR A 462 -5.92 21.22 -32.45
CA THR A 462 -5.78 22.67 -32.27
C THR A 462 -4.34 23.12 -32.54
N ARG A 463 -4.09 24.44 -32.49
CA ARG A 463 -2.72 24.96 -32.59
C ARG A 463 -1.84 24.38 -31.47
N LEU A 464 -0.53 24.33 -31.71
CA LEU A 464 0.45 23.74 -30.77
C LEU A 464 0.32 24.31 -29.35
N SER A 465 0.11 25.63 -29.22
CA SER A 465 -0.09 26.29 -27.92
C SER A 465 -1.28 25.73 -27.13
N TRP A 466 -2.41 25.48 -27.79
CA TRP A 466 -3.58 24.88 -27.18
C TRP A 466 -3.39 23.41 -26.82
N THR A 467 -2.60 22.68 -27.60
CA THR A 467 -2.26 21.29 -27.28
C THR A 467 -1.38 21.22 -26.03
N ILE A 468 -0.41 22.14 -25.88
CA ILE A 468 0.40 22.27 -24.67
C ILE A 468 -0.49 22.63 -23.47
N LEU A 469 -1.42 23.57 -23.62
CA LEU A 469 -2.32 23.96 -22.54
C LEU A 469 -3.21 22.79 -22.10
N LEU A 470 -3.76 22.01 -23.05
CA LEU A 470 -4.55 20.81 -22.75
C LEU A 470 -3.72 19.71 -22.08
N PHE A 471 -2.45 19.54 -22.46
CA PHE A 471 -1.53 18.64 -21.77
C PHE A 471 -1.29 19.08 -20.32
N MET A 472 -1.02 20.37 -20.11
CA MET A 472 -0.81 20.93 -18.77
C MET A 472 -2.06 20.77 -17.90
N ALA A 473 -3.22 21.18 -18.41
CA ALA A 473 -4.48 21.11 -17.68
C ALA A 473 -5.00 19.67 -17.49
N GLY A 474 -4.76 18.79 -18.47
CA GLY A 474 -5.25 17.42 -18.47
C GLY A 474 -4.36 16.43 -17.73
N ILE A 475 -3.06 16.70 -17.58
CA ILE A 475 -2.11 15.74 -16.99
C ILE A 475 -1.33 16.37 -15.82
N VAL A 476 -0.64 17.50 -16.06
CA VAL A 476 0.29 18.06 -15.06
C VAL A 476 -0.44 18.65 -13.85
N VAL A 477 -1.50 19.43 -14.09
CA VAL A 477 -2.29 20.05 -13.01
C VAL A 477 -2.97 18.98 -12.13
N PRO A 478 -3.67 17.95 -12.67
CA PRO A 478 -4.23 16.88 -11.85
C PRO A 478 -3.18 16.11 -11.05
N ALA A 479 -2.01 15.86 -11.63
CA ALA A 479 -0.89 15.23 -10.92
C ALA A 479 -0.41 16.07 -9.72
N LEU A 480 -0.25 17.37 -9.93
CA LEU A 480 0.13 18.32 -8.88
C LEU A 480 -0.96 18.43 -7.80
N LEU A 481 -2.23 18.53 -8.19
CA LEU A 481 -3.36 18.65 -7.27
C LEU A 481 -3.46 17.41 -6.37
N LEU A 482 -3.32 16.21 -6.94
CA LEU A 482 -3.33 14.98 -6.16
C LEU A 482 -2.17 14.93 -5.17
N GLU A 483 -0.96 15.31 -5.60
CA GLU A 483 0.21 15.33 -4.74
C GLU A 483 0.08 16.34 -3.59
N LEU A 484 -0.42 17.54 -3.87
CA LEU A 484 -0.75 18.54 -2.85
C LEU A 484 -1.80 18.01 -1.87
N LEU A 485 -2.84 17.35 -2.38
CA LEU A 485 -3.92 16.83 -1.55
C LEU A 485 -3.43 15.73 -0.58
N ILE A 486 -2.51 14.87 -1.03
CA ILE A 486 -1.96 13.79 -0.22
C ILE A 486 -0.85 14.28 0.73
N ARG A 487 -0.04 15.27 0.31
CA ARG A 487 1.23 15.61 0.97
C ARG A 487 1.46 17.11 1.24
N ALA A 488 0.44 17.98 1.18
CA ALA A 488 0.61 19.43 1.37
C ALA A 488 1.51 19.81 2.57
N GLU A 489 1.33 19.14 3.71
CA GLU A 489 2.13 19.42 4.92
C GLU A 489 3.52 18.76 4.95
N TYR A 490 3.79 17.82 4.05
CA TYR A 490 5.04 17.05 4.01
C TYR A 490 5.96 17.42 2.84
N GLY A 491 5.56 18.42 2.06
CA GLY A 491 6.25 18.82 0.84
C GLY A 491 5.94 17.91 -0.35
N LEU A 492 6.10 18.49 -1.54
CA LEU A 492 5.92 17.81 -2.82
C LEU A 492 7.00 16.77 -3.03
N ARG A 493 6.61 15.54 -3.35
CA ARG A 493 7.54 14.50 -3.82
C ARG A 493 7.63 14.52 -5.33
N ILE A 494 8.78 14.98 -5.83
CA ILE A 494 9.07 15.02 -7.27
C ILE A 494 8.95 13.63 -7.90
N ASP A 495 9.27 12.56 -7.18
CA ASP A 495 9.12 11.19 -7.70
C ASP A 495 7.66 10.79 -7.93
N ASN A 496 6.73 11.16 -7.03
CA ASN A 496 5.29 10.92 -7.22
C ASN A 496 4.76 11.68 -8.45
N LEU A 497 5.13 12.96 -8.54
CA LEU A 497 4.74 13.83 -9.64
C LEU A 497 5.29 13.32 -10.98
N SER A 498 6.55 12.85 -10.99
CA SER A 498 7.19 12.33 -12.20
C SER A 498 6.51 11.03 -12.67
N ILE A 499 6.20 10.11 -11.76
CA ILE A 499 5.55 8.83 -12.07
C ILE A 499 4.14 9.05 -12.63
N SER A 500 3.33 9.89 -11.98
CA SER A 500 1.97 10.20 -12.41
C SER A 500 1.92 10.86 -13.79
N ILE A 501 2.75 11.88 -14.02
CA ILE A 501 2.89 12.53 -15.33
C ILE A 501 3.37 11.54 -16.38
N ALA A 502 4.37 10.71 -16.08
CA ALA A 502 4.90 9.72 -17.01
C ALA A 502 3.83 8.71 -17.45
N ILE A 503 3.08 8.12 -16.51
CA ILE A 503 2.01 7.16 -16.79
C ILE A 503 0.95 7.78 -17.72
N ALA A 504 0.43 8.95 -17.38
CA ALA A 504 -0.58 9.62 -18.19
C ALA A 504 -0.05 10.01 -19.57
N THR A 505 1.20 10.52 -19.65
CA THR A 505 1.82 10.94 -20.90
C THR A 505 2.07 9.75 -21.83
N ILE A 506 2.64 8.65 -21.33
CA ILE A 506 2.88 7.44 -22.11
C ILE A 506 1.56 6.89 -22.63
N THR A 507 0.55 6.80 -21.76
CA THR A 507 -0.80 6.36 -22.15
C THR A 507 -1.39 7.25 -23.24
N MET A 508 -1.31 8.57 -23.05
CA MET A 508 -1.81 9.54 -24.01
C MET A 508 -1.16 9.37 -25.38
N LEU A 509 0.16 9.25 -25.43
CA LEU A 509 0.91 9.09 -26.68
C LEU A 509 0.56 7.78 -27.39
N LEU A 510 0.45 6.67 -26.64
CA LEU A 510 0.08 5.37 -27.19
C LEU A 510 -1.32 5.37 -27.80
N VAL A 511 -2.30 5.91 -27.07
CA VAL A 511 -3.71 6.00 -27.50
C VAL A 511 -3.83 6.94 -28.70
N ARG A 512 -3.21 8.12 -28.65
CA ARG A 512 -3.20 9.09 -29.75
C ARG A 512 -2.62 8.49 -31.02
N ASN A 513 -1.47 7.82 -30.95
CA ASN A 513 -0.84 7.21 -32.12
C ASN A 513 -1.76 6.18 -32.79
N ARG A 514 -2.49 5.38 -31.98
CA ARG A 514 -3.45 4.40 -32.49
C ARG A 514 -4.69 5.05 -33.10
N LEU A 515 -5.24 6.07 -32.46
CA LEU A 515 -6.39 6.83 -32.96
C LEU A 515 -6.08 7.50 -34.30
N ILE A 516 -4.89 8.08 -34.48
CA ILE A 516 -4.46 8.68 -35.76
C ILE A 516 -4.41 7.62 -36.87
N VAL A 517 -3.78 6.47 -36.61
CA VAL A 517 -3.72 5.37 -37.58
C VAL A 517 -5.12 4.89 -37.96
N TRP A 518 -6.05 4.86 -37.00
CA TRP A 518 -7.44 4.50 -37.23
C TRP A 518 -8.18 5.55 -38.08
N LEU A 519 -8.12 6.84 -37.72
CA LEU A 519 -8.73 7.94 -38.49
C LEU A 519 -8.21 7.99 -39.93
N ASP A 520 -6.93 7.69 -40.16
CA ASP A 520 -6.32 7.58 -41.49
C ASP A 520 -6.74 6.30 -42.24
N SER A 521 -7.14 5.25 -41.53
CA SER A 521 -7.72 4.04 -42.15
C SER A 521 -9.18 4.26 -42.53
N ASP A 522 -9.96 4.93 -41.70
CA ASP A 522 -11.37 5.24 -41.94
C ASP A 522 -11.55 6.30 -43.03
N ASN A 523 -10.68 7.32 -43.10
CA ASN A 523 -10.62 8.25 -44.24
C ASN A 523 -10.29 7.55 -45.58
N ARG A 524 -9.69 6.36 -45.55
CA ARG A 524 -9.48 5.55 -46.77
C ARG A 524 -10.69 4.71 -47.14
N TYR A 525 -11.56 4.38 -46.18
CA TYR A 525 -12.87 3.74 -46.43
C TYR A 525 -13.95 4.77 -46.82
N SER A 526 -13.94 5.99 -46.27
CA SER A 526 -14.88 7.08 -46.62
C SER A 526 -14.55 7.83 -47.92
N LYS A 527 -13.46 7.46 -48.63
CA LYS A 527 -13.27 7.90 -50.03
C LYS A 527 -14.32 7.33 -51.00
N GLN A 528 -15.26 6.50 -50.53
CA GLN A 528 -16.48 6.14 -51.25
C GLN A 528 -17.75 6.92 -50.83
N GLY A 529 -17.66 7.92 -49.95
CA GLY A 529 -18.77 8.84 -49.71
C GLY A 529 -18.82 9.42 -48.30
N ILE A 530 -19.01 10.74 -48.25
CA ILE A 530 -19.44 11.54 -47.10
C ILE A 530 -18.34 11.82 -46.06
N ARG A 531 -17.56 12.87 -46.34
CA ARG A 531 -17.04 13.76 -45.30
C ARG A 531 -18.08 14.82 -44.99
N SER A 532 -18.78 14.68 -43.85
CA SER A 532 -19.28 15.81 -43.07
C SER A 532 -19.72 15.30 -41.70
N ASN A 533 -19.35 16.00 -40.64
CA ASN A 533 -19.80 15.86 -39.24
C ASN A 533 -18.91 15.02 -38.31
N TRP A 534 -17.65 15.46 -38.19
CA TRP A 534 -16.88 15.35 -36.95
C TRP A 534 -16.49 16.76 -36.50
#